data_AF-A0A5B0RM86-F1
#
_entry.id   AF-A0A5B0RM86-F1
#
_cell.length_a   1.000
_cell.length_b   1.000
_cell.length_c   1.000
_cell.angle_alpha   90.00
_cell.angle_beta   90.00
_cell.angle_gamma   90.00
#
_symmetry.space_group_name_H-M   'P 1'
#
loop_
_entity.id
_entity.type
_entity.pdbx_description
1 polymer ?
#
loop_
_entity_poly.entity_id
_entity_poly.type
_entity_poly.pdbx_seq_one_letter_code
_entity_poly.pdbx_strand_id
1 'polypeptide(L)'
;MMQPQIHELGAGRSGKSLATKPTTHGRVSIGLGCLTILLLSLLDPDHVGFQVSSSSIKNDNYHTQVLDHSLNLIFNLSNPEPVLNFYNPDSLLSKILIPRPVESKNLSDCRSLFAQHFQSLSTHIDVPLQSNLFVNSRQPPSYSPVPLREIQTWKLDTHTFKASTPLGTKSFENQVFTHDPTAPLRLVLAAHIDSKFFPNPPDNQFVGATDSAAPVAIILEVAKALTPLLDKKLAHDVKLGQAGMTAERITLQIVLLDGEEAFREWSHTDS
;
A
#
# COMPACT_ATOMS: atom_id res chain seq x y z
N MET A 1 -6.83 49.77 31.22
CA MET A 1 -6.68 50.45 32.52
C MET A 1 -7.62 49.73 33.49
N MET A 2 -7.10 49.19 34.60
CA MET A 2 -7.82 48.63 35.77
C MET A 2 -9.08 47.75 35.58
N GLN A 3 -8.97 46.46 35.95
CA GLN A 3 -10.04 45.79 36.71
C GLN A 3 -10.14 46.44 38.12
N PRO A 4 -11.28 46.38 38.84
CA PRO A 4 -11.47 45.27 39.80
C PRO A 4 -12.96 44.89 40.09
N GLN A 5 -13.13 44.02 41.11
CA GLN A 5 -14.30 43.79 42.00
C GLN A 5 -15.06 42.45 41.84
N ILE A 6 -15.52 41.73 42.89
CA ILE A 6 -15.33 41.77 44.38
C ILE A 6 -15.79 40.41 45.00
N HIS A 7 -15.19 39.95 46.12
CA HIS A 7 -15.65 39.07 47.26
C HIS A 7 -16.70 37.91 47.09
N GLU A 8 -16.90 36.95 48.02
CA GLU A 8 -16.15 36.25 49.11
C GLU A 8 -17.14 35.23 49.78
N LEU A 9 -16.74 34.51 50.85
CA LEU A 9 -17.50 33.58 51.73
C LEU A 9 -17.70 32.17 51.13
N GLY A 10 -17.54 31.02 51.81
CA GLY A 10 -17.12 30.61 53.16
C GLY A 10 -17.28 29.06 53.30
N ALA A 11 -16.96 28.33 54.37
CA ALA A 11 -16.20 28.58 55.60
C ALA A 11 -15.92 27.24 56.36
N GLY A 12 -14.86 27.16 57.20
CA GLY A 12 -14.77 26.25 58.38
C GLY A 12 -14.53 24.73 58.13
N ARG A 13 -13.41 24.05 58.42
CA ARG A 13 -12.45 24.00 59.58
C ARG A 13 -12.80 22.97 60.67
N SER A 14 -12.11 21.81 60.69
CA SER A 14 -11.70 20.97 61.85
C SER A 14 -11.09 19.64 61.32
N GLY A 15 -10.07 18.96 61.89
CA GLY A 15 -9.19 19.26 63.04
C GLY A 15 -8.76 17.98 63.80
N LYS A 16 -7.44 17.82 64.07
CA LYS A 16 -6.72 16.71 64.80
C LYS A 16 -6.38 15.47 63.93
N SER A 17 -5.14 14.96 63.80
CA SER A 17 -3.94 14.78 64.65
C SER A 17 -3.87 13.42 65.36
N LEU A 18 -2.89 12.56 65.04
CA LEU A 18 -1.74 12.17 65.90
C LEU A 18 -0.73 11.29 65.11
N ALA A 19 0.41 10.90 65.71
CA ALA A 19 1.59 10.35 65.03
C ALA A 19 2.08 8.99 65.58
N THR A 20 3.12 8.45 64.91
CA THR A 20 4.17 7.49 65.35
C THR A 20 4.22 6.06 64.76
N LYS A 21 5.48 5.57 64.68
CA LYS A 21 6.10 4.35 64.07
C LYS A 21 5.81 3.04 64.88
N PRO A 22 6.19 1.78 64.47
CA PRO A 22 7.49 1.38 63.86
C PRO A 22 7.63 0.08 62.97
N THR A 23 8.88 -0.22 62.56
CA THR A 23 9.56 -1.56 62.36
C THR A 23 9.13 -2.55 61.23
N THR A 24 9.94 -2.74 60.15
CA THR A 24 10.94 -3.85 59.84
C THR A 24 10.35 -5.17 59.26
N HIS A 25 10.95 -5.97 58.34
CA HIS A 25 12.35 -6.14 57.83
C HIS A 25 12.43 -6.80 56.40
N GLY A 26 13.48 -6.48 55.62
CA GLY A 26 14.12 -7.34 54.57
C GLY A 26 13.50 -7.35 53.14
N ARG A 27 14.25 -7.43 52.02
CA ARG A 27 15.70 -7.51 51.72
C ARG A 27 16.03 -6.79 50.36
N VAL A 28 17.16 -6.06 50.30
CA VAL A 28 18.31 -6.15 49.35
C VAL A 28 18.01 -6.34 47.83
N SER A 29 18.59 -5.62 46.86
CA SER A 29 19.94 -5.00 46.76
C SER A 29 20.03 -3.73 45.90
N ILE A 30 21.07 -2.92 46.10
CA ILE A 30 21.54 -1.84 45.20
C ILE A 30 23.05 -2.08 44.95
N GLY A 31 23.52 -1.89 43.71
CA GLY A 31 24.94 -1.99 43.37
C GLY A 31 25.29 -1.24 42.09
N LEU A 32 25.86 -0.05 42.24
CA LEU A 32 26.44 0.78 41.18
C LEU A 32 27.96 0.53 41.12
N GLY A 33 28.58 0.50 39.94
CA GLY A 33 30.05 0.43 39.88
C GLY A 33 30.67 0.30 38.49
N CYS A 34 31.34 1.35 38.03
CA CYS A 34 32.35 1.27 36.98
C CYS A 34 33.74 1.15 37.62
N LEU A 35 34.57 0.17 37.21
CA LEU A 35 36.02 0.36 37.12
C LEU A 35 36.73 -0.72 36.25
N THR A 36 37.60 -0.24 35.36
CA THR A 36 38.74 -0.85 34.64
C THR A 36 39.09 -2.35 34.82
N ILE A 37 39.46 -3.02 33.71
CA ILE A 37 40.76 -3.71 33.52
C ILE A 37 41.21 -3.57 32.04
N LEU A 38 42.52 -3.40 31.80
CA LEU A 38 43.21 -3.49 30.50
C LEU A 38 44.24 -4.65 30.59
N LEU A 39 44.56 -5.31 29.46
CA LEU A 39 45.41 -6.53 29.32
C LEU A 39 44.77 -7.81 29.92
N LEU A 40 44.60 -8.91 29.19
CA LEU A 40 45.60 -9.58 28.35
C LEU A 40 45.05 -10.07 27.00
N SER A 41 45.90 -10.01 25.98
CA SER A 41 45.76 -10.71 24.70
C SER A 41 46.09 -12.20 24.84
N LEU A 42 45.16 -13.09 24.48
CA LEU A 42 45.40 -14.44 23.94
C LEU A 42 44.05 -15.14 23.62
N LEU A 43 43.99 -15.82 22.47
CA LEU A 43 42.95 -16.76 21.97
C LEU A 43 41.76 -16.20 21.13
N ASP A 44 41.83 -16.60 19.85
CA ASP A 44 40.88 -16.71 18.73
C ASP A 44 40.02 -15.54 18.18
N PRO A 45 39.86 -15.45 16.83
CA PRO A 45 39.22 -14.34 16.13
C PRO A 45 37.79 -14.68 15.66
N ASP A 46 36.87 -15.01 16.56
CA ASP A 46 35.45 -15.13 16.24
C ASP A 46 34.56 -14.62 17.40
N HIS A 47 33.35 -14.19 17.08
CA HIS A 47 32.31 -13.63 17.97
C HIS A 47 32.48 -12.17 18.48
N VAL A 48 32.05 -11.21 17.65
CA VAL A 48 31.26 -10.07 18.16
C VAL A 48 29.80 -10.29 17.75
N GLY A 49 29.08 -11.08 18.55
CA GLY A 49 27.66 -11.35 18.32
C GLY A 49 26.80 -10.20 18.83
N PHE A 50 26.13 -9.47 17.92
CA PHE A 50 25.13 -8.47 18.29
C PHE A 50 23.86 -9.18 18.79
N GLN A 51 23.67 -9.24 20.11
CA GLN A 51 22.59 -10.00 20.74
C GLN A 51 21.26 -9.24 20.68
N VAL A 52 20.56 -9.32 19.55
CA VAL A 52 19.16 -8.87 19.43
C VAL A 52 18.26 -9.83 20.22
N SER A 53 17.40 -9.29 21.08
CA SER A 53 16.42 -10.09 21.82
C SER A 53 15.38 -10.69 20.87
N SER A 54 15.45 -12.01 20.65
CA SER A 54 14.54 -12.74 19.78
C SER A 54 13.16 -12.95 20.44
N SER A 55 12.24 -12.01 20.24
CA SER A 55 10.83 -12.19 20.65
C SER A 55 9.83 -11.44 19.75
N SER A 56 9.83 -11.74 18.45
CA SER A 56 8.60 -11.88 17.65
C SER A 56 8.91 -12.37 16.23
N ILE A 57 8.06 -13.29 15.75
CA ILE A 57 7.85 -13.66 14.34
C ILE A 57 9.13 -14.00 13.54
N LYS A 58 9.53 -15.27 13.59
CA LYS A 58 10.25 -15.91 12.48
C LYS A 58 9.27 -16.20 11.35
N ASN A 59 9.25 -15.35 10.33
CA ASN A 59 8.63 -15.65 9.04
C ASN A 59 9.72 -15.64 7.97
N ASP A 60 10.66 -16.58 8.12
CA ASP A 60 11.96 -16.62 7.42
C ASP A 60 11.85 -16.85 5.88
N ASN A 61 10.63 -16.95 5.34
CA ASN A 61 10.30 -17.33 3.96
C ASN A 61 10.39 -16.20 2.92
N TYR A 62 10.76 -14.98 3.30
CA TYR A 62 11.13 -13.93 2.31
C TYR A 62 12.56 -14.07 1.79
N HIS A 63 13.36 -14.99 2.36
CA HIS A 63 14.73 -15.28 1.91
C HIS A 63 14.85 -16.49 0.97
N THR A 64 13.78 -17.26 0.73
CA THR A 64 13.78 -18.27 -0.33
C THR A 64 13.82 -17.58 -1.69
N GLN A 65 15.00 -17.63 -2.33
CA GLN A 65 15.17 -17.32 -3.75
C GLN A 65 14.16 -18.13 -4.58
N VAL A 66 13.78 -17.62 -5.75
CA VAL A 66 12.99 -18.39 -6.71
C VAL A 66 13.85 -19.58 -7.15
N LEU A 67 13.52 -20.78 -6.65
CA LEU A 67 14.24 -22.01 -6.96
C LEU A 67 13.88 -22.45 -8.38
N ASP A 68 14.81 -23.11 -9.08
CA ASP A 68 14.61 -23.49 -10.50
C ASP A 68 13.34 -24.33 -10.73
N HIS A 69 12.97 -25.17 -9.77
CA HIS A 69 11.73 -25.95 -9.84
C HIS A 69 10.46 -25.09 -9.71
N SER A 70 10.54 -23.92 -9.08
CA SER A 70 9.46 -22.94 -8.98
C SER A 70 9.24 -22.19 -10.30
N LEU A 71 10.25 -22.08 -11.17
CA LEU A 71 10.09 -21.49 -12.52
C LEU A 71 9.07 -22.27 -13.35
N ASN A 72 9.08 -23.60 -13.26
CA ASN A 72 8.08 -24.46 -13.92
C ASN A 72 6.67 -24.28 -13.36
N LEU A 73 6.52 -23.80 -12.11
CA LEU A 73 5.22 -23.42 -11.58
C LEU A 73 4.77 -22.07 -12.14
N ILE A 74 5.69 -21.11 -12.33
CA ILE A 74 5.40 -19.79 -12.93
C ILE A 74 4.82 -19.94 -14.35
N PHE A 75 5.42 -20.79 -15.20
CA PHE A 75 4.88 -21.08 -16.54
C PHE A 75 3.49 -21.73 -16.54
N ASN A 76 3.04 -22.28 -15.41
CA ASN A 76 1.72 -22.89 -15.25
C ASN A 76 0.72 -21.99 -14.49
N LEU A 77 1.08 -20.77 -14.07
CA LEU A 77 0.15 -19.85 -13.40
C LEU A 77 -0.91 -19.28 -14.36
N SER A 78 -0.53 -18.99 -15.61
CA SER A 78 -1.43 -18.58 -16.69
C SER A 78 -0.73 -18.74 -18.04
N ASN A 79 -1.46 -19.04 -19.12
CA ASN A 79 -0.96 -18.79 -20.47
C ASN A 79 -1.25 -17.32 -20.85
N PRO A 80 -0.24 -16.44 -20.97
CA PRO A 80 -0.45 -15.03 -21.33
C PRO A 80 -0.72 -14.83 -22.83
N GLU A 81 -0.50 -15.86 -23.66
CA GLU A 81 -0.62 -15.78 -25.13
C GLU A 81 -1.96 -15.20 -25.62
N PRO A 82 -3.16 -15.58 -25.11
CA PRO A 82 -4.42 -15.00 -25.61
C PRO A 82 -4.57 -13.50 -25.32
N VAL A 83 -3.85 -13.00 -24.32
CA VAL A 83 -3.91 -11.61 -23.83
C VAL A 83 -2.87 -10.73 -24.51
N LEU A 84 -1.68 -11.30 -24.77
CA LEU A 84 -0.54 -10.64 -25.43
C LEU A 84 -0.47 -10.90 -26.96
N ASN A 85 -1.38 -11.69 -27.53
CA ASN A 85 -1.43 -11.93 -28.97
C ASN A 85 -1.98 -10.70 -29.73
N PHE A 86 -1.07 -9.87 -30.26
CA PHE A 86 -1.39 -8.69 -31.07
C PHE A 86 -1.93 -9.00 -32.47
N TYR A 87 -1.89 -10.26 -32.94
CA TYR A 87 -2.56 -10.68 -34.18
C TYR A 87 -4.06 -10.94 -33.97
N ASN A 88 -4.50 -11.15 -32.73
CA ASN A 88 -5.92 -11.24 -32.38
C ASN A 88 -6.46 -9.83 -32.09
N PRO A 89 -7.37 -9.25 -32.90
CA PRO A 89 -7.92 -7.92 -32.66
C PRO A 89 -8.73 -7.85 -31.35
N ASP A 90 -9.20 -8.98 -30.84
CA ASP A 90 -9.95 -9.06 -29.58
C ASP A 90 -9.07 -9.19 -28.33
N SER A 91 -7.75 -9.35 -28.47
CA SER A 91 -6.85 -9.42 -27.31
C SER A 91 -6.76 -8.09 -26.56
N LEU A 92 -6.36 -8.16 -25.29
CA LEU A 92 -6.13 -6.99 -24.46
C LEU A 92 -5.08 -6.07 -25.08
N LEU A 93 -3.96 -6.64 -25.52
CA LEU A 93 -2.86 -5.86 -26.09
C LEU A 93 -3.28 -5.14 -27.39
N SER A 94 -3.99 -5.82 -28.29
CA SER A 94 -4.51 -5.19 -29.52
C SER A 94 -5.44 -4.01 -29.25
N LYS A 95 -6.27 -4.10 -28.20
CA LYS A 95 -7.22 -3.05 -27.80
C LYS A 95 -6.56 -1.80 -27.22
N ILE A 96 -5.28 -1.87 -26.82
CA ILE A 96 -4.53 -0.73 -26.25
C ILE A 96 -3.31 -0.29 -27.09
N LEU A 97 -2.92 -1.08 -28.10
CA LEU A 97 -1.95 -0.70 -29.14
C LEU A 97 -2.54 0.30 -30.15
N ILE A 98 -3.05 1.41 -29.64
CA ILE A 98 -3.65 2.51 -30.38
C ILE A 98 -3.11 3.85 -29.88
N PRO A 99 -3.10 4.91 -30.71
CA PRO A 99 -2.74 6.25 -30.23
C PRO A 99 -3.76 6.71 -29.20
N ARG A 100 -3.28 7.08 -28.02
CA ARG A 100 -4.09 7.39 -26.83
C ARG A 100 -3.53 8.59 -26.04
N PRO A 101 -3.25 9.73 -26.69
CA PRO A 101 -2.75 10.92 -25.99
C PRO A 101 -3.78 11.45 -24.98
N VAL A 102 -3.30 12.25 -24.03
CA VAL A 102 -4.11 12.91 -22.99
C VAL A 102 -5.35 13.59 -23.57
N GLU A 103 -6.49 13.47 -22.87
CA GLU A 103 -7.84 13.90 -23.30
C GLU A 103 -8.42 13.23 -24.56
N SER A 104 -7.74 12.23 -25.18
CA SER A 104 -8.32 11.50 -26.31
C SER A 104 -9.47 10.56 -25.91
N LYS A 105 -10.35 10.26 -26.88
CA LYS A 105 -11.38 9.22 -26.71
C LYS A 105 -10.77 7.85 -26.47
N ASN A 106 -9.73 7.50 -27.22
CA ASN A 106 -9.04 6.20 -27.10
C ASN A 106 -8.51 5.98 -25.68
N LEU A 107 -7.90 6.99 -25.06
CA LEU A 107 -7.45 6.92 -23.66
C LEU A 107 -8.62 6.70 -22.68
N SER A 108 -9.75 7.39 -22.89
CA SER A 108 -10.97 7.22 -22.10
C SER A 108 -11.62 5.83 -22.27
N ASP A 109 -11.55 5.27 -23.48
CA ASP A 109 -11.98 3.90 -23.77
C ASP A 109 -11.06 2.88 -23.09
N CYS A 110 -9.74 3.09 -23.11
CA CYS A 110 -8.76 2.26 -22.37
C CYS A 110 -9.04 2.27 -20.86
N ARG A 111 -9.27 3.43 -20.23
CA ARG A 111 -9.68 3.53 -18.81
C ARG A 111 -10.94 2.72 -18.49
N SER A 112 -11.92 2.76 -19.38
CA SER A 112 -13.17 2.01 -19.24
C SER A 112 -12.92 0.50 -19.33
N LEU A 113 -12.04 0.07 -20.24
CA LEU A 113 -11.61 -1.30 -20.39
C LEU A 113 -10.84 -1.81 -19.16
N PHE A 114 -9.93 -1.01 -18.60
CA PHE A 114 -9.18 -1.37 -17.39
C PHE A 114 -10.11 -1.50 -16.17
N ALA A 115 -11.05 -0.57 -16.02
CA ALA A 115 -12.07 -0.66 -14.97
C ALA A 115 -12.92 -1.95 -15.09
N GLN A 116 -13.34 -2.31 -16.31
CA GLN A 116 -14.06 -3.57 -16.57
C GLN A 116 -13.21 -4.81 -16.29
N HIS A 117 -11.92 -4.79 -16.63
CA HIS A 117 -11.00 -5.89 -16.32
C HIS A 117 -10.93 -6.14 -14.81
N PHE A 118 -10.63 -5.11 -14.00
CA PHE A 118 -10.57 -5.25 -12.55
C PHE A 118 -11.93 -5.55 -11.92
N GLN A 119 -13.03 -5.02 -12.46
CA GLN A 119 -14.37 -5.41 -12.04
C GLN A 119 -14.66 -6.90 -12.29
N SER A 120 -14.17 -7.48 -13.40
CA SER A 120 -14.32 -8.92 -13.69
C SER A 120 -13.49 -9.82 -12.76
N LEU A 121 -12.43 -9.28 -12.15
CA LEU A 121 -11.60 -9.93 -11.13
C LEU A 121 -12.10 -9.69 -9.69
N SER A 122 -13.04 -8.77 -9.49
CA SER A 122 -13.51 -8.35 -8.18
C SER A 122 -14.36 -9.43 -7.51
N THR A 123 -14.07 -9.74 -6.25
CA THR A 123 -14.85 -10.64 -5.40
C THR A 123 -15.28 -9.94 -4.12
N HIS A 124 -16.35 -10.43 -3.50
CA HIS A 124 -16.83 -9.96 -2.20
C HIS A 124 -16.42 -10.99 -1.14
N ILE A 125 -15.74 -10.52 -0.09
CA ILE A 125 -15.29 -11.35 1.03
C ILE A 125 -16.00 -10.87 2.29
N ASP A 126 -16.87 -11.72 2.85
CA ASP A 126 -17.50 -11.48 4.15
C ASP A 126 -16.44 -11.27 5.24
N VAL A 127 -16.65 -10.27 6.09
CA VAL A 127 -15.82 -9.96 7.25
C VAL A 127 -16.58 -10.31 8.52
N PRO A 128 -16.26 -11.44 9.18
CA PRO A 128 -16.78 -11.78 10.49
C PRO A 128 -16.52 -10.68 11.53
N LEU A 129 -17.43 -10.50 12.49
CA LEU A 129 -17.26 -9.49 13.55
C LEU A 129 -15.96 -9.68 14.36
N GLN A 130 -15.54 -10.93 14.55
CA GLN A 130 -14.28 -11.30 15.23
C GLN A 130 -13.01 -10.88 14.47
N SER A 131 -13.12 -10.40 13.22
CA SER A 131 -11.99 -9.91 12.42
C SER A 131 -11.42 -8.58 12.91
N ASN A 132 -12.14 -7.85 13.78
CA ASN A 132 -11.71 -6.54 14.33
C ASN A 132 -11.31 -5.51 13.26
N LEU A 133 -11.92 -5.59 12.07
CA LEU A 133 -11.81 -4.59 11.01
C LEU A 133 -12.94 -3.57 11.13
N PHE A 134 -12.60 -2.29 10.97
CA PHE A 134 -13.53 -1.18 11.12
C PHE A 134 -13.36 -0.20 9.97
N VAL A 135 -14.46 0.41 9.52
CA VAL A 135 -14.49 1.35 8.37
C VAL A 135 -13.70 2.65 8.66
N ASN A 136 -13.35 2.89 9.92
CA ASN A 136 -13.22 4.23 10.49
C ASN A 136 -12.24 4.31 11.68
N SER A 137 -11.10 3.62 11.55
CA SER A 137 -10.04 3.46 12.57
C SER A 137 -9.21 4.73 12.90
N ARG A 138 -9.83 5.92 12.95
CA ARG A 138 -9.16 7.19 13.32
C ARG A 138 -9.35 7.57 14.80
N GLN A 139 -8.41 8.36 15.31
CA GLN A 139 -8.23 8.67 16.74
C GLN A 139 -9.20 9.77 17.29
N PRO A 140 -9.26 9.98 18.64
CA PRO A 140 -10.43 10.51 19.41
C PRO A 140 -10.95 11.93 19.08
N PRO A 141 -12.10 12.40 19.65
CA PRO A 141 -12.48 12.25 21.08
C PRO A 141 -13.40 11.09 21.44
N SER A 142 -14.32 10.69 20.57
CA SER A 142 -15.22 9.55 20.78
C SER A 142 -15.61 8.98 19.43
N TYR A 143 -15.19 7.73 19.19
CA TYR A 143 -15.52 7.02 17.97
C TYR A 143 -16.23 5.71 18.33
N SER A 144 -17.47 5.55 17.86
CA SER A 144 -18.18 4.26 17.91
C SER A 144 -17.75 3.45 16.69
N PRO A 145 -16.81 2.49 16.82
CA PRO A 145 -16.24 1.80 15.67
C PRO A 145 -17.34 1.04 14.91
N VAL A 146 -17.42 1.23 13.59
CA VAL A 146 -18.40 0.52 12.76
C VAL A 146 -17.69 -0.70 12.17
N PRO A 147 -18.08 -1.93 12.54
CA PRO A 147 -17.45 -3.14 11.99
C PRO A 147 -17.60 -3.17 10.48
N LEU A 148 -16.48 -3.37 9.79
CA LEU A 148 -16.50 -3.69 8.36
C LEU A 148 -17.21 -5.04 8.18
N ARG A 149 -18.13 -5.13 7.23
CA ARG A 149 -18.95 -6.34 6.99
C ARG A 149 -18.50 -7.14 5.78
N GLU A 150 -17.89 -6.48 4.81
CA GLU A 150 -17.43 -7.06 3.56
C GLU A 150 -16.21 -6.29 3.05
N ILE A 151 -15.36 -6.96 2.28
CA ILE A 151 -14.34 -6.34 1.44
C ILE A 151 -14.67 -6.67 -0.01
N GLN A 152 -14.91 -5.64 -0.82
CA GLN A 152 -14.87 -5.77 -2.27
C GLN A 152 -13.41 -5.66 -2.73
N THR A 153 -12.91 -6.69 -3.42
CA THR A 153 -11.54 -6.69 -3.93
C THR A 153 -11.40 -5.86 -5.19
N TRP A 154 -10.18 -5.43 -5.49
CA TRP A 154 -9.85 -4.60 -6.67
C TRP A 154 -10.63 -3.28 -6.74
N LYS A 155 -10.84 -2.64 -5.58
CA LYS A 155 -11.49 -1.33 -5.49
C LYS A 155 -10.73 -0.30 -6.35
N LEU A 156 -11.46 0.32 -7.28
CA LEU A 156 -11.02 1.47 -8.05
C LEU A 156 -11.18 2.76 -7.23
N ASP A 157 -10.11 3.53 -7.16
CA ASP A 157 -10.10 4.95 -6.78
C ASP A 157 -9.54 5.76 -7.95
N THR A 158 -10.33 6.71 -8.45
CA THR A 158 -9.93 7.61 -9.55
C THR A 158 -9.36 8.91 -9.00
N HIS A 159 -8.22 9.36 -9.53
CA HIS A 159 -7.61 10.64 -9.18
C HIS A 159 -7.54 11.56 -10.39
N THR A 160 -8.46 12.52 -10.45
CA THR A 160 -8.57 13.51 -11.53
C THR A 160 -7.99 14.86 -11.09
N PHE A 161 -7.17 15.49 -11.94
CA PHE A 161 -6.64 16.83 -11.71
C PHE A 161 -6.53 17.62 -13.03
N LYS A 162 -6.14 18.89 -12.94
CA LYS A 162 -5.82 19.73 -14.10
C LYS A 162 -4.46 20.40 -13.91
N ALA A 163 -3.62 20.40 -14.94
CA ALA A 163 -2.34 21.09 -14.95
C ALA A 163 -2.20 21.98 -16.20
N SER A 164 -1.31 22.97 -16.14
CA SER A 164 -1.00 23.84 -17.27
C SER A 164 0.16 23.25 -18.07
N THR A 165 -0.01 23.11 -19.38
CA THR A 165 0.97 22.54 -20.31
C THR A 165 1.28 23.54 -21.43
N PRO A 166 2.33 23.34 -22.25
CA PRO A 166 2.59 24.09 -23.47
C PRO A 166 1.47 24.07 -24.53
N LEU A 167 0.48 23.17 -24.40
CA LEU A 167 -0.74 23.12 -25.23
C LEU A 167 -2.00 23.61 -24.47
N GLY A 168 -1.82 24.36 -23.38
CA GLY A 168 -2.87 24.90 -22.53
C GLY A 168 -3.17 24.01 -21.32
N THR A 169 -4.24 24.33 -20.58
CA THR A 169 -4.66 23.52 -19.43
C THR A 169 -5.20 22.18 -19.90
N LYS A 170 -4.70 21.09 -19.30
CA LYS A 170 -5.08 19.70 -19.59
C LYS A 170 -5.68 19.04 -18.36
N SER A 171 -6.60 18.11 -18.61
CA SER A 171 -7.28 17.31 -17.60
C SER A 171 -6.71 15.90 -17.60
N PHE A 172 -6.24 15.45 -16.43
CA PHE A 172 -5.56 14.17 -16.26
C PHE A 172 -6.34 13.27 -15.31
N GLU A 173 -6.30 11.96 -15.55
CA GLU A 173 -6.98 10.99 -14.71
C GLU A 173 -6.18 9.69 -14.52
N ASN A 174 -5.64 9.52 -13.31
CA ASN A 174 -5.01 8.28 -12.85
C ASN A 174 -6.07 7.31 -12.32
N GLN A 175 -5.88 6.02 -12.57
CA GLN A 175 -6.71 4.95 -11.98
C GLN A 175 -5.88 4.11 -10.99
N VAL A 176 -6.38 3.97 -9.76
CA VAL A 176 -5.74 3.16 -8.71
C VAL A 176 -6.63 1.99 -8.35
N PHE A 177 -6.16 0.76 -8.57
CA PHE A 177 -6.87 -0.47 -8.23
C PHE A 177 -6.20 -1.15 -7.05
N THR A 178 -6.90 -1.32 -5.94
CA THR A 178 -6.33 -1.94 -4.71
C THR A 178 -7.02 -3.26 -4.44
N HIS A 179 -6.28 -4.38 -4.42
CA HIS A 179 -6.87 -5.70 -4.17
C HIS A 179 -7.55 -5.78 -2.80
N ASP A 180 -6.86 -5.32 -1.74
CA ASP A 180 -7.39 -5.23 -0.38
C ASP A 180 -7.26 -3.79 0.14
N PRO A 181 -8.34 -2.99 0.10
CA PRO A 181 -8.33 -1.61 0.60
C PRO A 181 -8.00 -1.49 2.10
N THR A 182 -8.15 -2.57 2.88
CA THR A 182 -7.93 -2.59 4.34
C THR A 182 -6.47 -2.83 4.72
N ALA A 183 -5.63 -3.28 3.80
CA ALA A 183 -4.22 -3.53 4.08
C ALA A 183 -3.46 -2.22 4.40
N PRO A 184 -2.63 -2.20 5.46
CA PRO A 184 -1.75 -1.07 5.75
C PRO A 184 -0.62 -0.95 4.70
N LEU A 185 -0.05 -2.06 4.24
CA LEU A 185 1.07 -2.08 3.31
C LEU A 185 0.60 -2.40 1.88
N ARG A 186 1.27 -1.80 0.88
CA ARG A 186 0.96 -1.94 -0.55
C ARG A 186 2.23 -2.25 -1.31
N LEU A 187 2.27 -3.37 -2.02
CA LEU A 187 3.18 -3.55 -3.15
C LEU A 187 2.52 -2.88 -4.36
N VAL A 188 3.18 -1.89 -4.93
CA VAL A 188 2.65 -1.12 -6.06
C VAL A 188 3.30 -1.58 -7.37
N LEU A 189 2.48 -1.91 -8.36
CA LEU A 189 2.90 -1.98 -9.76
C LEU A 189 2.31 -0.79 -10.50
N ALA A 190 3.10 -0.13 -11.34
CA ALA A 190 2.67 1.06 -12.05
C ALA A 190 3.17 1.09 -13.50
N ALA A 191 2.37 1.69 -14.36
CA ALA A 191 2.70 2.08 -15.73
C ALA A 191 1.85 3.31 -16.09
N HIS A 192 2.24 4.06 -17.10
CA HIS A 192 1.39 5.11 -17.65
C HIS A 192 0.45 4.54 -18.73
N ILE A 193 -0.65 5.21 -19.02
CA ILE A 193 -1.68 4.74 -19.95
C ILE A 193 -1.88 5.68 -21.15
N ASP A 194 -1.34 6.88 -21.11
CA ASP A 194 -1.22 7.75 -22.27
C ASP A 194 -0.16 7.22 -23.27
N SER A 195 -0.03 7.93 -24.39
CA SER A 195 1.01 7.74 -25.40
C SER A 195 1.39 9.11 -25.94
N LYS A 196 2.65 9.31 -26.34
CA LYS A 196 3.11 10.60 -26.87
C LYS A 196 2.15 11.28 -27.83
N PHE A 197 1.86 12.55 -27.55
CA PHE A 197 1.20 13.40 -28.53
C PHE A 197 2.20 13.83 -29.60
N PHE A 198 1.92 13.49 -30.86
CA PHE A 198 2.59 14.05 -32.03
C PHE A 198 1.56 14.79 -32.89
N PRO A 199 1.83 16.06 -33.29
CA PRO A 199 0.84 16.88 -33.99
C PRO A 199 0.66 16.53 -35.47
N ASN A 200 1.68 15.94 -36.11
CA ASN A 200 1.76 15.78 -37.57
C ASN A 200 1.88 14.31 -37.98
N PRO A 201 1.30 13.89 -39.12
CA PRO A 201 1.61 12.60 -39.73
C PRO A 201 3.07 12.50 -40.19
N PRO A 202 3.67 11.29 -40.20
CA PRO A 202 3.10 10.01 -39.79
C PRO A 202 3.08 9.80 -38.26
N ASP A 203 3.84 10.59 -37.51
CA ASP A 203 4.11 10.34 -36.08
C ASP A 203 2.86 10.45 -35.19
N ASN A 204 1.82 11.17 -35.64
CA ASN A 204 0.51 11.19 -34.98
C ASN A 204 -0.22 9.82 -34.89
N GLN A 205 0.37 8.78 -35.48
CA GLN A 205 -0.06 7.37 -35.34
C GLN A 205 0.74 6.60 -34.28
N PHE A 206 1.56 7.26 -33.46
CA PHE A 206 2.35 6.61 -32.41
C PHE A 206 1.46 5.84 -31.42
N VAL A 207 1.69 4.54 -31.33
CA VAL A 207 0.92 3.61 -30.48
C VAL A 207 1.57 3.31 -29.13
N GLY A 208 2.78 3.80 -28.86
CA GLY A 208 3.46 3.57 -27.59
C GLY A 208 3.54 2.08 -27.20
N ALA A 209 4.04 1.22 -28.09
CA ALA A 209 3.96 -0.24 -27.93
C ALA A 209 4.73 -0.75 -26.70
N THR A 210 5.99 -0.32 -26.57
CA THR A 210 6.79 -0.48 -25.34
C THR A 210 6.51 0.61 -24.32
N ASP A 211 5.76 1.65 -24.72
CA ASP A 211 5.70 2.97 -24.08
C ASP A 211 4.25 3.45 -23.85
N SER A 212 3.47 2.84 -22.95
CA SER A 212 3.76 1.62 -22.20
C SER A 212 2.63 0.59 -22.31
N ALA A 213 2.07 0.41 -23.52
CA ALA A 213 1.02 -0.58 -23.80
C ALA A 213 1.40 -2.01 -23.37
N ALA A 214 2.63 -2.46 -23.66
CA ALA A 214 3.11 -3.77 -23.23
C ALA A 214 3.26 -3.88 -21.69
N PRO A 215 3.92 -2.93 -20.97
CA PRO A 215 3.88 -2.88 -19.50
C PRO A 215 2.46 -2.90 -18.89
N VAL A 216 1.52 -2.14 -19.45
CA VAL A 216 0.11 -2.16 -19.00
C VAL A 216 -0.52 -3.56 -19.20
N ALA A 217 -0.34 -4.18 -20.36
CA ALA A 217 -0.86 -5.53 -20.61
C ALA A 217 -0.24 -6.58 -19.66
N ILE A 218 1.06 -6.48 -19.37
CA ILE A 218 1.76 -7.35 -18.41
C ILE A 218 1.17 -7.17 -17.01
N ILE A 219 0.99 -5.93 -16.55
CA ILE A 219 0.42 -5.61 -15.23
C ILE A 219 -1.01 -6.18 -15.08
N LEU A 220 -1.83 -6.06 -16.12
CA LEU A 220 -3.21 -6.56 -16.12
C LEU A 220 -3.28 -8.09 -16.10
N GLU A 221 -2.37 -8.79 -16.79
CA GLU A 221 -2.27 -10.25 -16.74
C GLU A 221 -1.70 -10.73 -15.39
N VAL A 222 -0.70 -10.04 -14.82
CA VAL A 222 -0.18 -10.34 -13.46
C VAL A 222 -1.30 -10.20 -12.42
N ALA A 223 -2.11 -9.15 -12.48
CA ALA A 223 -3.26 -8.99 -11.59
C ALA A 223 -4.26 -10.14 -11.74
N LYS A 224 -4.59 -10.53 -12.98
CA LYS A 224 -5.49 -11.65 -13.29
C LYS A 224 -4.95 -13.00 -12.77
N ALA A 225 -3.69 -13.32 -13.05
CA ALA A 225 -3.06 -14.57 -12.64
C ALA A 225 -2.92 -14.70 -11.11
N LEU A 226 -2.65 -13.58 -10.42
CA LEU A 226 -2.50 -13.58 -8.96
C LEU A 226 -3.82 -13.48 -8.18
N THR A 227 -4.91 -12.97 -8.78
CA THR A 227 -6.20 -12.78 -8.09
C THR A 227 -6.67 -14.02 -7.29
N PRO A 228 -6.69 -15.25 -7.84
CA PRO A 228 -7.14 -16.43 -7.10
C PRO A 228 -6.26 -16.81 -5.89
N LEU A 229 -5.01 -16.34 -5.85
CA LEU A 229 -4.09 -16.52 -4.72
C LEU A 229 -4.26 -15.41 -3.69
N LEU A 230 -4.42 -14.16 -4.15
CA LEU A 230 -4.68 -12.99 -3.32
C LEU A 230 -6.02 -13.12 -2.57
N ASP A 231 -7.07 -13.60 -3.23
CA ASP A 231 -8.39 -13.84 -2.62
C ASP A 231 -8.32 -14.91 -1.53
N LYS A 232 -7.62 -16.02 -1.78
CA LYS A 232 -7.41 -17.09 -0.78
C LYS A 232 -6.65 -16.56 0.43
N LYS A 233 -5.59 -15.77 0.22
CA LYS A 233 -4.83 -15.12 1.29
C LYS A 233 -5.71 -14.17 2.09
N LEU A 234 -6.46 -13.29 1.42
CA LEU A 234 -7.33 -12.30 2.08
C LEU A 234 -8.44 -12.97 2.90
N ALA A 235 -9.12 -13.97 2.35
CA ALA A 235 -10.14 -14.73 3.07
C ALA A 235 -9.58 -15.49 4.29
N HIS A 236 -8.32 -15.94 4.24
CA HIS A 236 -7.63 -16.55 5.36
C HIS A 236 -7.25 -15.51 6.43
N ASP A 237 -6.63 -14.39 6.03
CA ASP A 237 -6.21 -13.31 6.92
C ASP A 237 -7.40 -12.66 7.65
N VAL A 238 -8.55 -12.54 6.98
CA VAL A 238 -9.82 -12.06 7.57
C VAL A 238 -10.34 -13.05 8.63
N LYS A 239 -10.34 -14.36 8.33
CA LYS A 239 -10.85 -15.40 9.25
C LYS A 239 -10.07 -15.53 10.55
N LEU A 240 -8.75 -15.29 10.52
CA LEU A 240 -7.88 -15.48 11.68
C LEU A 240 -8.02 -14.42 12.78
N GLY A 241 -8.78 -13.33 12.59
CA GLY A 241 -9.00 -12.33 13.65
C GLY A 241 -7.79 -11.41 13.94
N GLN A 242 -6.64 -11.67 13.31
CA GLN A 242 -5.37 -10.97 13.57
C GLN A 242 -5.22 -9.66 12.78
N ALA A 243 -6.25 -9.22 12.05
CA ALA A 243 -6.20 -8.05 11.18
C ALA A 243 -5.91 -6.71 11.89
N GLY A 244 -5.98 -6.68 13.22
CA GLY A 244 -5.55 -5.54 14.06
C GLY A 244 -4.19 -5.71 14.76
N MET A 245 -3.46 -6.81 14.56
CA MET A 245 -2.19 -7.10 15.26
C MET A 245 -1.02 -7.51 14.34
N THR A 246 -1.26 -7.94 13.10
CA THR A 246 -0.17 -8.25 12.16
C THR A 246 0.28 -6.99 11.41
N ALA A 247 1.48 -6.50 11.73
CA ALA A 247 2.16 -5.42 11.00
C ALA A 247 2.62 -5.82 9.57
N GLU A 248 2.13 -6.95 9.06
CA GLU A 248 2.63 -7.66 7.86
C GLU A 248 1.53 -7.90 6.81
N ARG A 249 0.32 -7.33 6.98
CA ARG A 249 -0.69 -7.38 5.90
C ARG A 249 -0.31 -6.44 4.75
N ILE A 250 0.19 -7.05 3.68
CA ILE A 250 0.48 -6.41 2.41
C ILE A 250 -0.56 -6.80 1.34
N THR A 251 -0.98 -5.83 0.53
CA THR A 251 -1.82 -6.03 -0.66
C THR A 251 -1.09 -5.68 -1.95
N LEU A 252 -1.60 -6.15 -3.08
CA LEU A 252 -1.22 -5.67 -4.40
C LEU A 252 -2.07 -4.45 -4.78
N GLN A 253 -1.42 -3.38 -5.20
CA GLN A 253 -2.06 -2.17 -5.74
C GLN A 253 -1.49 -1.90 -7.14
N ILE A 254 -2.37 -1.56 -8.07
CA ILE A 254 -2.03 -1.19 -9.44
C ILE A 254 -2.32 0.30 -9.61
N VAL A 255 -1.36 1.05 -10.16
CA VAL A 255 -1.51 2.48 -10.45
C VAL A 255 -1.28 2.69 -11.94
N LEU A 256 -2.34 3.09 -12.64
CA LEU A 256 -2.30 3.46 -14.05
C LEU A 256 -2.27 4.99 -14.14
N LEU A 257 -1.12 5.53 -14.55
CA LEU A 257 -0.82 6.97 -14.58
C LEU A 257 -1.21 7.60 -15.91
N ASP A 258 -1.63 8.86 -15.89
CA ASP A 258 -1.92 9.67 -17.07
C ASP A 258 -1.08 10.94 -17.07
N GLY A 259 -0.64 11.36 -18.25
CA GLY A 259 0.25 12.51 -18.40
C GLY A 259 1.69 12.22 -17.99
N GLU A 260 2.23 11.06 -18.39
CA GLU A 260 3.68 10.86 -18.33
C GLU A 260 4.37 11.58 -19.50
N GLU A 261 3.71 11.59 -20.66
CA GLU A 261 4.33 11.99 -21.92
C GLU A 261 4.33 13.50 -22.14
N ALA A 262 5.51 14.05 -22.41
CA ALA A 262 5.64 15.47 -22.73
C ALA A 262 4.87 15.87 -24.01
N PHE A 263 4.07 16.95 -23.99
CA PHE A 263 3.33 17.42 -25.17
C PHE A 263 4.23 18.06 -26.24
N ARG A 264 5.42 18.53 -25.88
CA ARG A 264 6.45 19.04 -26.80
C ARG A 264 7.85 18.54 -26.46
N GLU A 265 8.45 19.10 -25.41
CA GLU A 265 9.84 18.89 -24.99
C GLU A 265 9.87 18.64 -23.48
N TRP A 266 10.48 17.52 -23.08
CA TRP A 266 10.46 17.04 -21.70
C TRP A 266 10.93 18.09 -20.69
N SER A 267 10.04 18.46 -19.76
CA SER A 267 10.31 19.42 -18.70
C SER A 267 9.37 19.17 -17.51
N HIS A 268 9.66 19.78 -16.36
CA HIS A 268 8.85 19.66 -15.14
C HIS A 268 7.40 20.20 -15.23
N THR A 269 6.98 20.71 -16.40
CA THR A 269 5.67 21.32 -16.64
C THR A 269 5.07 20.97 -18.02
N ASP A 270 5.67 20.02 -18.75
CA ASP A 270 5.13 19.56 -20.05
C ASP A 270 4.44 18.18 -19.94
N SER A 271 4.27 17.68 -18.72
CA SER A 271 3.61 16.43 -18.35
C SER A 271 2.82 16.68 -17.06
#